data_AF-A0A347U7Q2-F1
#
_entry.id   AF-A0A347U7Q2-F1
#
_cell.length_a   1.000
_cell.length_b   1.000
_cell.length_c   1.000
_cell.angle_alpha   90.00
_cell.angle_beta   90.00
_cell.angle_gamma   90.00
#
_symmetry.space_group_name_H-M   'P 1'
#
loop_
_entity.id
_entity.type
_entity.pdbx_description
1 polymer ?
#
loop_
_entity_poly.entity_id
_entity_poly.type
_entity_poly.pdbx_seq_one_letter_code
_entity_poly.pdbx_strand_id
1 'polypeptide(L)'
;MLENSENRKKLKELKIFEKVPFEFKDGWTDLVYELGKNIEELCELTNYELPMIQQIKEKMGTLRFYYNTLNSQYPPIVEKSIRALVSQTVSKSANICETCGKYGELRVDGGYWFVSCDEHKRNSITAEEWKELDKKQREDLENEKINTKPYKVLKFEEIKSPILKRKIMEKVACFEAVCWDYEINAVDVFNILRTKDDEDFPISYDVLRKKVLKYVSVDNLKNVFNQEQLIEIFSDISLRAIRNPDTKIFIKELKKA
;
A
#
# COMPACT_ATOMS: atom_id res chain seq x y z
N MET A 1 15.75 19.59 -8.90
CA MET A 1 16.40 19.41 -10.21
C MET A 1 15.79 20.42 -11.14
N LEU A 2 16.58 21.37 -11.64
CA LEU A 2 16.13 22.31 -12.65
C LEU A 2 15.90 21.50 -13.93
N GLU A 3 14.64 21.29 -14.31
CA GLU A 3 14.30 20.74 -15.61
C GLU A 3 14.94 21.62 -16.69
N ASN A 4 15.69 21.02 -17.62
CA ASN A 4 16.29 21.81 -18.68
C ASN A 4 15.17 22.40 -19.57
N SER A 5 14.98 23.72 -19.45
CA SER A 5 13.97 24.44 -20.21
C SER A 5 14.13 24.28 -21.73
N GLU A 6 15.34 23.99 -22.22
CA GLU A 6 15.63 23.82 -23.63
C GLU A 6 15.07 22.50 -24.19
N ASN A 7 15.25 21.39 -23.47
CA ASN A 7 14.69 20.10 -23.86
C ASN A 7 13.15 20.14 -23.91
N ARG A 8 12.53 20.83 -22.96
CA ARG A 8 11.08 21.05 -22.96
C ARG A 8 10.64 21.91 -24.13
N LYS A 9 11.39 22.96 -24.47
CA LYS A 9 11.12 23.79 -25.66
C LYS A 9 11.23 22.97 -26.94
N LYS A 10 12.28 22.16 -27.12
CA LYS A 10 12.46 21.25 -28.25
C LYS A 10 11.25 20.35 -28.46
N LEU A 11 10.74 19.73 -27.39
CA LEU A 11 9.54 18.89 -27.49
C LEU A 11 8.30 19.68 -27.91
N LYS A 12 8.16 20.92 -27.41
CA LYS A 12 7.04 21.82 -27.72
C LYS A 12 7.06 22.38 -29.15
N GLU A 13 8.14 22.18 -29.91
CA GLU A 13 8.19 22.52 -31.34
C GLU A 13 7.29 21.61 -32.19
N LEU A 14 7.00 20.39 -31.71
CA LEU A 14 6.10 19.45 -32.36
C LEU A 14 4.65 19.78 -31.98
N LYS A 15 3.77 19.90 -32.98
CA LYS A 15 2.33 20.19 -32.81
C LYS A 15 1.65 19.18 -31.89
N ILE A 16 2.02 17.90 -32.00
CA ILE A 16 1.49 16.81 -31.18
C ILE A 16 1.75 17.01 -29.68
N PHE A 17 2.77 17.79 -29.31
CA PHE A 17 3.16 18.01 -27.91
C PHE A 17 2.94 19.44 -27.38
N GLU A 18 2.40 20.35 -28.20
CA GLU A 18 2.23 21.78 -27.90
C GLU A 18 1.61 22.03 -26.51
N LYS A 19 0.61 21.25 -26.11
CA LYS A 19 -0.12 21.40 -24.83
C LYS A 19 0.08 20.24 -23.85
N VAL A 20 1.09 19.41 -24.07
CA VAL A 20 1.35 18.21 -23.27
C VAL A 20 2.16 18.52 -22.00
N PRO A 21 1.77 17.99 -20.83
CA PRO A 21 2.61 17.96 -19.63
C PRO A 21 3.63 16.82 -19.70
N PHE A 22 4.87 17.12 -19.33
CA PHE A 22 5.99 16.17 -19.30
C PHE A 22 6.48 15.95 -17.86
N GLU A 23 6.45 14.71 -17.40
CA GLU A 23 6.87 14.30 -16.05
C GLU A 23 7.93 13.20 -16.14
N PHE A 24 9.03 13.47 -16.83
CA PHE A 24 10.15 12.54 -17.00
C PHE A 24 11.47 13.31 -17.15
N LYS A 25 12.62 12.67 -16.91
CA LYS A 25 13.91 13.37 -16.95
C LYS A 25 14.50 13.50 -18.36
N ASP A 26 15.51 14.38 -18.48
CA ASP A 26 16.04 14.83 -19.77
C ASP A 26 16.60 13.73 -20.68
N GLY A 27 17.08 12.62 -20.13
CA GLY A 27 17.65 11.50 -20.89
C GLY A 27 16.68 10.81 -21.85
N TRP A 28 15.38 11.01 -21.69
CA TRP A 28 14.37 10.48 -22.62
C TRP A 28 13.85 11.50 -23.63
N THR A 29 14.36 12.75 -23.62
CA THR A 29 13.88 13.83 -24.49
C THR A 29 13.95 13.44 -25.97
N ASP A 30 15.10 12.94 -26.43
CA ASP A 30 15.29 12.58 -27.84
C ASP A 30 14.37 11.44 -28.27
N LEU A 31 14.23 10.42 -27.42
CA LEU A 31 13.33 9.30 -27.65
C LEU A 31 11.86 9.75 -27.77
N VAL A 32 11.43 10.69 -26.92
CA VAL A 32 10.07 11.25 -26.98
C VAL A 32 9.90 12.13 -28.23
N TYR A 33 10.91 12.92 -28.58
CA TYR A 33 10.89 13.77 -29.77
C TYR A 33 10.79 12.94 -31.07
N GLU A 34 11.57 11.85 -31.18
CA GLU A 34 11.48 10.91 -32.30
C GLU A 34 10.09 10.29 -32.43
N LEU A 35 9.47 9.88 -31.32
CA LEU A 35 8.10 9.38 -31.34
C LEU A 35 7.12 10.43 -31.87
N GLY A 36 7.23 11.67 -31.38
CA GLY A 36 6.38 12.77 -31.83
C GLY A 36 6.47 12.97 -33.34
N LYS A 37 7.68 13.05 -33.90
CA LYS A 37 7.89 13.14 -35.35
C LYS A 37 7.28 11.97 -36.11
N ASN A 38 7.54 10.73 -35.67
CA ASN A 38 7.00 9.55 -36.34
C ASN A 38 5.47 9.52 -36.37
N ILE A 39 4.81 10.01 -35.30
CA ILE A 39 3.35 10.10 -35.28
C ILE A 39 2.86 11.23 -36.18
N GLU A 40 3.50 12.41 -36.16
CA GLU A 40 3.14 13.52 -37.05
C GLU A 40 3.26 13.12 -38.53
N GLU A 41 4.38 12.48 -38.92
CA GLU A 41 4.61 11.97 -40.27
C GLU A 41 3.57 10.91 -40.66
N LEU A 42 3.24 9.97 -39.76
CA LEU A 42 2.20 8.97 -40.00
C LEU A 42 0.84 9.61 -40.26
N CYS A 43 0.45 10.60 -39.45
CA CYS A 43 -0.81 11.31 -39.59
C CYS A 43 -0.85 12.14 -40.88
N GLU A 44 0.25 12.80 -41.25
CA GLU A 44 0.37 13.53 -42.52
C GLU A 44 0.23 12.60 -43.73
N LEU A 45 0.96 11.48 -43.75
CA LEU A 45 0.92 10.50 -44.85
C LEU A 45 -0.46 9.85 -45.00
N THR A 46 -1.19 9.69 -43.90
CA THR A 46 -2.51 9.05 -43.90
C THR A 46 -3.65 10.06 -43.99
N ASN A 47 -3.36 11.36 -43.98
CA ASN A 47 -4.32 12.46 -43.97
C ASN A 47 -5.34 12.37 -42.82
N TYR A 48 -4.85 12.06 -41.61
CA TYR A 48 -5.64 12.04 -40.37
C TYR A 48 -5.12 13.06 -39.36
N GLU A 49 -5.99 13.47 -38.45
CA GLU A 49 -5.61 14.37 -37.36
C GLU A 49 -4.58 13.72 -36.42
N LEU A 50 -3.89 14.55 -35.63
CA LEU A 50 -2.98 14.06 -34.59
C LEU A 50 -3.78 13.48 -33.42
N PRO A 51 -3.31 12.38 -32.79
CA PRO A 51 -3.93 11.89 -31.57
C PRO A 51 -3.75 12.90 -30.44
N MET A 52 -4.72 12.95 -29.53
CA MET A 52 -4.63 13.82 -28.36
C MET A 52 -3.74 13.17 -27.30
N ILE A 53 -2.52 13.70 -27.15
CA ILE A 53 -1.62 13.33 -26.05
C ILE A 53 -2.03 14.11 -24.79
N GLN A 54 -2.34 13.40 -23.72
CA GLN A 54 -2.80 13.96 -22.45
C GLN A 54 -1.67 14.16 -21.47
N GLN A 55 -0.72 13.23 -21.41
CA GLN A 55 0.40 13.26 -20.48
C GLN A 55 1.50 12.30 -20.92
N ILE A 56 2.75 12.67 -20.68
CA ILE A 56 3.90 11.78 -20.82
C ILE A 56 4.65 11.79 -19.50
N LYS A 57 4.84 10.62 -18.89
CA LYS A 57 5.46 10.51 -17.57
C LYS A 57 6.35 9.30 -17.42
N GLU A 58 7.26 9.36 -16.46
CA GLU A 58 7.94 8.17 -15.93
C GLU A 58 6.95 7.34 -15.09
N LYS A 59 7.03 6.02 -15.23
CA LYS A 59 6.39 5.05 -14.33
C LYS A 59 7.15 3.73 -14.32
N MET A 60 7.68 3.38 -13.15
CA MET A 60 8.40 2.13 -12.89
C MET A 60 9.58 1.90 -13.86
N GLY A 61 10.39 2.95 -14.08
CA GLY A 61 11.56 2.88 -14.96
C GLY A 61 11.23 2.84 -16.44
N THR A 62 10.02 3.25 -16.84
CA THR A 62 9.63 3.33 -18.25
C THR A 62 8.83 4.60 -18.53
N LEU A 63 8.79 5.03 -19.78
CA LEU A 63 7.83 6.05 -20.23
C LEU A 63 6.40 5.50 -20.24
N ARG A 64 5.44 6.38 -19.96
CA ARG A 64 4.01 6.17 -20.19
C ARG A 64 3.45 7.32 -20.99
N PHE A 65 2.71 6.97 -22.03
CA PHE A 65 1.98 7.89 -22.89
C PHE A 65 0.50 7.70 -22.63
N TYR A 66 -0.14 8.70 -22.06
CA TYR A 66 -1.59 8.77 -21.96
C TYR A 66 -2.08 9.54 -23.19
N TYR A 67 -2.77 8.85 -24.08
CA TYR A 67 -3.30 9.43 -25.30
C TYR A 67 -4.62 8.77 -25.67
N ASN A 68 -5.40 9.46 -26.49
CA ASN A 68 -6.56 8.87 -27.12
C ASN A 68 -6.74 9.38 -28.55
N THR A 69 -7.45 8.58 -29.33
CA THR A 69 -7.77 8.80 -30.74
C THR A 69 -9.24 9.17 -30.91
N LEU A 70 -9.85 9.83 -29.92
CA LEU A 70 -11.29 10.16 -29.93
C LEU A 70 -11.61 11.42 -30.73
N ASN A 71 -10.60 12.19 -31.13
CA ASN A 71 -10.77 13.41 -31.93
C ASN A 71 -11.14 13.11 -33.40
N SER A 72 -10.89 11.90 -33.89
CA SER A 72 -11.21 11.50 -35.26
C SER A 72 -11.57 10.02 -35.34
N GLN A 73 -12.22 9.59 -36.42
CA GLN A 73 -12.51 8.19 -36.68
C GLN A 73 -11.35 7.54 -37.45
N TYR A 74 -10.28 7.21 -36.73
CA TYR A 74 -9.09 6.61 -37.32
C TYR A 74 -9.40 5.21 -37.88
N PRO A 75 -8.86 4.85 -39.06
CA PRO A 75 -8.87 3.49 -39.53
C PRO A 75 -8.13 2.58 -38.55
N PRO A 76 -8.58 1.31 -38.37
CA PRO A 76 -7.93 0.39 -37.44
C PRO A 76 -6.43 0.18 -37.69
N ILE A 77 -5.98 0.34 -38.95
CA ILE A 77 -4.56 0.26 -39.30
C ILE A 77 -3.75 1.45 -38.75
N VAL A 78 -4.29 2.67 -38.83
CA VAL A 78 -3.62 3.88 -38.32
C VAL A 78 -3.53 3.83 -36.80
N GLU A 79 -4.62 3.45 -36.12
CA GLU A 79 -4.62 3.30 -34.66
C GLU A 79 -3.62 2.21 -34.20
N LYS A 80 -3.55 1.09 -34.92
CA LYS A 80 -2.55 0.04 -34.68
C LYS A 80 -1.13 0.56 -34.86
N SER A 81 -0.87 1.35 -35.90
CA SER A 81 0.45 1.96 -36.15
C SER A 81 0.86 2.93 -35.05
N ILE A 82 -0.02 3.82 -34.60
CA ILE A 82 0.24 4.73 -33.47
C ILE A 82 0.57 3.93 -32.20
N ARG A 83 -0.26 2.91 -31.89
CA ARG A 83 -0.02 2.03 -30.74
C ARG A 83 1.32 1.28 -30.84
N ALA A 84 1.69 0.83 -32.03
CA ALA A 84 2.97 0.16 -32.25
C ALA A 84 4.16 1.11 -32.04
N LEU A 85 4.08 2.35 -32.54
CA LEU A 85 5.11 3.38 -32.32
C LEU A 85 5.29 3.68 -30.83
N VAL A 86 4.18 3.93 -30.12
CA VAL A 86 4.21 4.18 -28.67
C VAL A 86 4.79 2.97 -27.93
N SER A 87 4.36 1.75 -28.25
CA SER A 87 4.84 0.52 -27.60
C SER A 87 6.35 0.33 -27.78
N GLN A 88 6.87 0.58 -28.99
CA GLN A 88 8.30 0.52 -29.27
C GLN A 88 9.09 1.56 -28.45
N THR A 89 8.60 2.80 -28.39
CA THR A 89 9.24 3.87 -27.61
C THR A 89 9.25 3.55 -26.11
N VAL A 90 8.13 3.07 -25.55
CA VAL A 90 8.07 2.64 -24.15
C VAL A 90 9.06 1.50 -23.89
N SER A 91 9.13 0.51 -24.79
CA SER A 91 10.06 -0.61 -24.66
C SER A 91 11.52 -0.15 -24.70
N LYS A 92 11.87 0.81 -25.57
CA LYS A 92 13.21 1.41 -25.63
C LYS A 92 13.58 2.13 -24.35
N SER A 93 12.64 2.87 -23.74
CA SER A 93 12.90 3.64 -22.52
C SER A 93 13.39 2.78 -21.35
N ALA A 94 13.01 1.50 -21.31
CA ALA A 94 13.40 0.55 -20.26
C ALA A 94 14.90 0.29 -20.16
N ASN A 95 15.68 0.69 -21.17
CA ASN A 95 17.14 0.50 -21.21
C ASN A 95 17.90 1.81 -21.49
N ILE A 96 17.25 2.96 -21.30
CA ILE A 96 17.85 4.28 -21.48
C ILE A 96 17.87 5.00 -20.14
N CYS A 97 19.05 5.45 -19.72
CA CYS A 97 19.22 6.23 -18.52
C CYS A 97 18.34 7.49 -18.58
N GLU A 98 17.38 7.59 -17.65
CA GLU A 98 16.43 8.70 -17.61
C GLU A 98 17.12 10.07 -17.45
N THR A 99 18.35 10.11 -16.94
CA THR A 99 19.08 11.36 -16.68
C THR A 99 19.90 11.83 -17.89
N CYS A 100 20.59 10.92 -18.58
CA CYS A 100 21.58 11.30 -19.62
C CYS A 100 21.38 10.67 -21.00
N GLY A 101 20.43 9.75 -21.18
CA GLY A 101 20.12 9.14 -22.48
C GLY A 101 21.08 8.03 -22.94
N LYS A 102 22.16 7.76 -22.21
CA LYS A 102 23.02 6.57 -22.44
C LYS A 102 22.27 5.28 -22.09
N TYR A 103 22.81 4.13 -22.51
CA TYR A 103 22.32 2.83 -22.03
C TYR A 103 22.27 2.78 -20.50
N GLY A 104 21.19 2.24 -19.96
CA GLY A 104 20.98 2.08 -18.53
C GLY A 104 20.25 0.78 -18.24
N GLU A 105 20.31 0.37 -16.98
CA GLU A 105 19.61 -0.80 -16.46
C GLU A 105 18.55 -0.38 -15.44
N LEU A 106 17.56 -1.26 -15.23
CA LEU A 106 16.50 -1.03 -14.27
C LEU A 106 17.03 -1.19 -12.84
N ARG A 107 16.82 -0.17 -12.02
CA ARG A 107 17.33 -0.09 -10.65
C ARG A 107 16.25 0.33 -9.66
N VAL A 108 16.51 0.04 -8.39
CA VAL A 108 15.63 0.33 -7.26
C VAL A 108 16.38 1.08 -6.17
N ASP A 109 15.85 2.22 -5.73
CA ASP A 109 16.34 3.00 -4.60
C ASP A 109 15.18 3.27 -3.63
N GLY A 110 15.18 2.61 -2.47
CA GLY A 110 14.12 2.79 -1.47
C GLY A 110 12.70 2.51 -1.98
N GLY A 111 12.54 1.58 -2.92
CA GLY A 111 11.26 1.26 -3.57
C GLY A 111 10.91 2.13 -4.77
N TYR A 112 11.73 3.12 -5.11
CA TYR A 112 11.61 3.89 -6.34
C TYR A 112 12.34 3.19 -7.49
N TRP A 113 11.58 2.84 -8.54
CA TRP A 113 12.08 2.15 -9.72
C TRP A 113 12.42 3.15 -10.83
N PHE A 114 13.63 3.05 -11.38
CA PHE A 114 14.11 3.96 -12.42
C PHE A 114 15.20 3.29 -13.27
N VAL A 115 15.47 3.81 -14.47
CA VAL A 115 16.53 3.29 -15.35
C VAL A 115 17.73 4.23 -15.34
N SER A 116 18.92 3.72 -15.04
CA SER A 116 20.12 4.54 -15.00
C SER A 116 21.38 3.81 -15.45
N CYS A 117 22.32 4.58 -16.00
CA CYS A 117 23.68 4.10 -16.22
C CYS A 117 24.47 4.12 -14.89
N ASP A 118 25.66 3.52 -14.87
CA ASP A 118 26.49 3.46 -13.67
C ASP A 118 26.87 4.83 -13.10
N GLU A 119 27.01 5.86 -13.94
CA GLU A 119 27.29 7.23 -13.50
C GLU A 119 26.12 7.85 -12.72
N HIS A 120 24.89 7.40 -12.97
CA HIS A 120 23.66 7.97 -12.41
C HIS A 120 22.90 7.02 -11.48
N LYS A 121 23.51 5.90 -11.08
CA LYS A 121 22.85 4.86 -10.27
C LYS A 121 22.55 5.27 -8.82
N ARG A 122 23.16 6.33 -8.29
CA ARG A 122 23.00 6.72 -6.88
C ARG A 122 23.38 5.54 -5.95
N ASN A 123 22.62 5.32 -4.88
CA ASN A 123 22.76 4.17 -3.97
C ASN A 123 21.79 3.03 -4.34
N SER A 124 21.32 2.98 -5.58
CA SER A 124 20.37 1.95 -6.02
C SER A 124 21.04 0.59 -6.23
N ILE A 125 20.21 -0.44 -6.15
CA ILE A 125 20.53 -1.81 -6.53
C ILE A 125 19.83 -2.15 -7.84
N THR A 126 20.26 -3.21 -8.53
CA THR A 126 19.60 -3.68 -9.75
C THR A 126 18.24 -4.31 -9.43
N ALA A 127 17.40 -4.44 -10.45
CA ALA A 127 16.12 -5.16 -10.33
C ALA A 127 16.32 -6.63 -9.89
N GLU A 128 17.40 -7.26 -10.33
CA GLU A 128 17.78 -8.64 -9.98
C GLU A 128 18.19 -8.73 -8.51
N GLU A 129 19.05 -7.83 -8.04
CA GLU A 129 19.44 -7.75 -6.62
C GLU A 129 18.21 -7.51 -5.73
N TRP A 130 17.30 -6.63 -6.15
CA TRP A 130 16.06 -6.38 -5.43
C TRP A 130 15.17 -7.63 -5.33
N LYS A 131 15.04 -8.42 -6.42
CA LYS A 131 14.26 -9.67 -6.41
C LYS A 131 14.82 -10.69 -5.42
N GLU A 132 16.14 -10.83 -5.35
CA GLU A 132 16.78 -11.74 -4.40
C GLU A 132 16.60 -11.27 -2.94
N LEU A 133 16.72 -9.95 -2.69
CA LEU A 133 16.46 -9.37 -1.37
C LEU A 133 14.99 -9.54 -0.95
N ASP A 134 14.05 -9.26 -1.84
CA ASP A 134 12.61 -9.41 -1.59
C ASP A 134 12.24 -10.88 -1.34
N LYS A 135 12.82 -11.80 -2.12
CA LYS A 135 12.66 -13.24 -1.90
C LYS A 135 13.16 -13.65 -0.52
N LYS A 136 14.37 -13.24 -0.15
CA LYS A 136 14.94 -13.53 1.15
C LYS A 136 14.11 -12.94 2.29
N GLN A 137 13.64 -11.70 2.16
CA GLN A 137 12.76 -11.09 3.17
C GLN A 137 11.45 -11.85 3.32
N ARG A 138 10.85 -12.31 2.21
CA ARG A 138 9.64 -13.15 2.26
C ARG A 138 9.90 -14.49 2.93
N GLU A 139 11.03 -15.14 2.62
CA GLU A 139 11.46 -16.39 3.27
C GLU A 139 11.74 -16.18 4.76
N ASP A 140 12.41 -15.09 5.13
CA ASP A 140 12.69 -14.73 6.53
C ASP A 140 11.37 -14.47 7.28
N LEU A 141 10.42 -13.73 6.70
CA LEU A 141 9.08 -13.51 7.25
C LEU A 141 8.28 -14.82 7.38
N GLU A 142 8.40 -15.73 6.43
CA GLU A 142 7.76 -17.05 6.47
C GLU A 142 8.42 -17.94 7.54
N ASN A 143 9.74 -17.91 7.65
CA ASN A 143 10.50 -18.62 8.68
C ASN A 143 10.22 -18.05 10.08
N GLU A 144 10.06 -16.73 10.22
CA GLU A 144 9.61 -16.10 11.47
C GLU A 144 8.20 -16.56 11.83
N LYS A 145 7.27 -16.62 10.87
CA LYS A 145 5.92 -17.20 11.07
C LYS A 145 5.94 -18.69 11.41
N ILE A 146 6.90 -19.45 10.89
CA ILE A 146 7.09 -20.87 11.23
C ILE A 146 7.74 -21.02 12.61
N ASN A 147 8.65 -20.11 12.99
CA ASN A 147 9.36 -20.11 14.27
C ASN A 147 8.56 -19.46 15.41
N THR A 148 7.49 -18.70 15.13
CA THR A 148 6.44 -18.46 16.12
C THR A 148 5.78 -19.80 16.42
N LYS A 149 5.91 -20.28 17.66
CA LYS A 149 5.36 -21.56 18.12
C LYS A 149 3.91 -21.71 17.59
N PRO A 150 3.51 -22.88 17.06
CA PRO A 150 2.16 -23.09 16.58
C PRO A 150 1.18 -22.78 17.70
N TYR A 151 0.26 -21.84 17.44
CA TYR A 151 -0.82 -21.47 18.35
C TYR A 151 -1.57 -22.73 18.78
N LYS A 152 -1.48 -23.04 20.07
CA LYS A 152 -2.30 -24.05 20.72
C LYS A 152 -3.53 -23.32 21.25
N VAL A 153 -4.65 -23.44 20.54
CA VAL A 153 -5.98 -23.10 21.09
C VAL A 153 -6.06 -23.68 22.50
N LEU A 154 -6.30 -22.83 23.50
CA LEU A 154 -6.65 -23.29 24.84
C LEU A 154 -7.97 -24.06 24.72
N LYS A 155 -7.87 -25.38 24.65
CA LYS A 155 -9.06 -26.22 24.63
C LYS A 155 -9.70 -26.17 26.01
N PHE A 156 -10.89 -25.60 26.05
CA PHE A 156 -11.78 -25.50 27.21
C PHE A 156 -12.37 -26.87 27.60
N GLU A 157 -11.51 -27.89 27.68
CA GLU A 157 -11.82 -29.28 28.04
C GLU A 157 -11.76 -29.48 29.56
N GLU A 158 -11.39 -28.44 30.32
CA GLU A 158 -11.28 -28.48 31.79
C GLU A 158 -12.55 -28.01 32.53
N ILE A 159 -13.50 -27.35 31.85
CA ILE A 159 -14.81 -27.01 32.44
C ILE A 159 -15.79 -28.15 32.22
N LYS A 160 -15.90 -29.01 33.24
CA LYS A 160 -16.73 -30.24 33.23
C LYS A 160 -18.25 -29.98 33.13
N SER A 161 -18.72 -28.74 33.23
CA SER A 161 -20.15 -28.38 33.21
C SER A 161 -20.57 -27.70 31.90
N PRO A 162 -21.37 -28.38 31.04
CA PRO A 162 -21.87 -27.80 29.79
C PRO A 162 -22.73 -26.55 29.97
N ILE A 163 -23.47 -26.46 31.09
CA ILE A 163 -24.35 -25.33 31.41
C ILE A 163 -23.51 -24.09 31.74
N LEU A 164 -22.46 -24.27 32.54
CA LEU A 164 -21.56 -23.17 32.90
C LEU A 164 -20.79 -22.68 31.67
N LYS A 165 -20.35 -23.60 30.81
CA LYS A 165 -19.70 -23.30 29.53
C LYS A 165 -20.60 -22.44 28.63
N ARG A 166 -21.87 -22.81 28.47
CA ARG A 166 -22.84 -22.04 27.68
C ARG A 166 -23.10 -20.64 28.24
N LYS A 167 -23.29 -20.51 29.56
CA LYS A 167 -23.50 -19.21 30.21
C LYS A 167 -22.29 -18.28 30.07
N ILE A 168 -21.08 -18.83 30.11
CA ILE A 168 -19.85 -18.06 29.90
C ILE A 168 -19.77 -17.60 28.43
N MET A 169 -20.03 -18.50 27.47
CA MET A 169 -20.03 -18.18 26.04
C MET A 169 -21.04 -17.07 25.68
N GLU A 170 -22.24 -17.11 26.25
CA GLU A 170 -23.27 -16.07 26.05
C GLU A 170 -22.81 -14.70 26.58
N LYS A 171 -22.04 -14.66 27.68
CA LYS A 171 -21.49 -13.40 28.23
C LYS A 171 -20.35 -12.84 27.39
N VAL A 172 -19.40 -13.69 26.98
CA VAL A 172 -18.18 -13.22 26.29
C VAL A 172 -18.38 -12.97 24.81
N ALA A 173 -19.51 -13.39 24.22
CA ALA A 173 -19.84 -13.19 22.80
C ALA A 173 -19.73 -11.72 22.33
N CYS A 174 -19.87 -10.75 23.23
CA CYS A 174 -19.66 -9.34 22.90
C CYS A 174 -18.22 -9.00 22.44
N PHE A 175 -17.24 -9.84 22.75
CA PHE A 175 -15.84 -9.67 22.31
C PHE A 175 -15.56 -10.14 20.89
N GLU A 176 -16.49 -10.83 20.22
CA GLU A 176 -16.35 -11.17 18.79
C GLU A 176 -16.10 -9.91 17.93
N ALA A 177 -16.65 -8.76 18.35
CA ALA A 177 -16.41 -7.46 17.71
C ALA A 177 -14.94 -6.97 17.75
N VAL A 178 -14.08 -7.63 18.54
CA VAL A 178 -12.65 -7.29 18.70
C VAL A 178 -11.75 -8.28 17.94
N CYS A 179 -12.28 -9.42 17.53
CA CYS A 179 -11.51 -10.56 17.02
C CYS A 179 -11.17 -10.47 15.53
N TRP A 180 -11.87 -9.63 14.76
CA TRP A 180 -11.71 -9.52 13.30
C TRP A 180 -10.30 -9.15 12.79
N ASP A 181 -9.49 -8.51 13.62
CA ASP A 181 -8.13 -8.06 13.26
C ASP A 181 -7.01 -9.04 13.65
N TYR A 182 -7.32 -10.11 14.40
CA TYR A 182 -6.33 -10.99 15.02
C TYR A 182 -6.80 -12.45 15.04
N GLU A 183 -5.86 -13.40 15.04
CA GLU A 183 -6.18 -14.83 15.24
C GLU A 183 -6.48 -15.15 16.73
N ILE A 184 -7.50 -14.50 17.28
CA ILE A 184 -8.01 -14.69 18.66
C ILE A 184 -9.53 -14.86 18.61
N ASN A 185 -10.11 -15.52 19.61
CA ASN A 185 -11.57 -15.59 19.78
C ASN A 185 -12.05 -14.81 21.02
N ALA A 186 -13.36 -14.68 21.19
CA ALA A 186 -13.95 -13.96 22.31
C ALA A 186 -13.51 -14.46 23.71
N VAL A 187 -13.20 -15.75 23.83
CA VAL A 187 -12.71 -16.35 25.09
C VAL A 187 -11.26 -15.94 25.35
N ASP A 188 -10.43 -15.91 24.31
CA ASP A 188 -9.05 -15.43 24.41
C ASP A 188 -9.03 -13.96 24.87
N VAL A 189 -9.87 -13.12 24.26
CA VAL A 189 -10.04 -11.71 24.69
C VAL A 189 -10.40 -11.63 26.18
N PHE A 190 -11.37 -12.42 26.63
CA PHE A 190 -11.76 -12.44 28.04
C PHE A 190 -10.61 -12.90 28.95
N ASN A 191 -9.85 -13.92 28.55
CA ASN A 191 -8.74 -14.45 29.32
C ASN A 191 -7.61 -13.43 29.45
N ILE A 192 -7.15 -12.85 28.33
CA ILE A 192 -6.08 -11.83 28.32
C ILE A 192 -6.48 -10.64 29.20
N LEU A 193 -7.73 -10.17 29.11
CA LEU A 193 -8.21 -9.07 29.95
C LEU A 193 -8.15 -9.43 31.45
N ARG A 194 -8.47 -10.67 31.81
CA ARG A 194 -8.53 -11.14 33.20
C ARG A 194 -7.15 -11.45 33.79
N THR A 195 -6.27 -12.09 33.02
CA THR A 195 -4.97 -12.58 33.51
C THR A 195 -3.85 -11.59 33.27
N LYS A 196 -4.05 -10.63 32.36
CA LYS A 196 -3.02 -9.72 31.82
C LYS A 196 -1.88 -10.44 31.10
N ASP A 197 -2.06 -11.73 30.85
CA ASP A 197 -1.13 -12.58 30.14
C ASP A 197 -1.41 -12.48 28.64
N ASP A 198 -0.48 -11.86 27.93
CA ASP A 198 -0.50 -11.69 26.48
C ASP A 198 0.68 -12.40 25.79
N GLU A 199 1.48 -13.18 26.53
CA GLU A 199 2.74 -13.76 26.03
C GLU A 199 2.52 -14.67 24.81
N ASP A 200 1.42 -15.42 24.81
CA ASP A 200 1.06 -16.38 23.75
C ASP A 200 0.03 -15.84 22.74
N PHE A 201 -0.24 -14.52 22.74
CA PHE A 201 -1.31 -13.93 21.92
C PHE A 201 -0.78 -12.91 20.90
N PRO A 202 -1.41 -12.80 19.71
CA PRO A 202 -0.97 -11.90 18.63
C PRO A 202 -1.26 -10.40 18.90
N ILE A 203 -1.76 -10.07 20.09
CA ILE A 203 -2.12 -8.72 20.50
C ILE A 203 -1.71 -8.51 21.96
N SER A 204 -0.95 -7.45 22.22
CA SER A 204 -0.61 -7.07 23.59
C SER A 204 -1.86 -6.66 24.39
N TYR A 205 -1.88 -6.97 25.68
CA TYR A 205 -2.88 -6.58 26.67
C TYR A 205 -3.26 -5.10 26.55
N ASP A 206 -2.26 -4.24 26.40
CA ASP A 206 -2.40 -2.80 26.34
C ASP A 206 -3.12 -2.29 25.08
N VAL A 207 -2.91 -2.97 23.95
CA VAL A 207 -3.60 -2.68 22.69
C VAL A 207 -5.00 -3.28 22.71
N LEU A 208 -5.15 -4.49 23.26
CA LEU A 208 -6.41 -5.21 23.35
C LEU A 208 -7.44 -4.42 24.17
N ARG A 209 -7.10 -3.98 25.38
CA ARG A 209 -8.02 -3.24 26.25
C ARG A 209 -8.51 -1.93 25.64
N LYS A 210 -7.69 -1.24 24.86
CA LYS A 210 -8.08 -0.03 24.10
C LYS A 210 -9.04 -0.35 22.96
N LYS A 211 -8.83 -1.46 22.26
CA LYS A 211 -9.77 -1.93 21.22
C LYS A 211 -11.10 -2.36 21.82
N VAL A 212 -11.07 -3.06 22.96
CA VAL A 212 -12.29 -3.44 23.70
C VAL A 212 -13.12 -2.22 24.03
N LEU A 213 -12.52 -1.16 24.58
CA LEU A 213 -13.21 0.11 24.85
C LEU A 213 -13.73 0.85 23.60
N LYS A 214 -13.20 0.53 22.42
CA LYS A 214 -13.62 1.12 21.15
C LYS A 214 -14.81 0.39 20.53
N TYR A 215 -14.88 -0.93 20.67
CA TYR A 215 -15.84 -1.78 19.94
C TYR A 215 -16.90 -2.42 20.83
N VAL A 216 -16.70 -2.46 22.15
CA VAL A 216 -17.63 -3.07 23.12
C VAL A 216 -18.29 -1.98 23.96
N SER A 217 -19.62 -2.05 24.10
CA SER A 217 -20.38 -1.09 24.91
C SER A 217 -20.08 -1.25 26.41
N VAL A 218 -20.21 -0.15 27.16
CA VAL A 218 -20.00 -0.15 28.61
C VAL A 218 -20.95 -1.12 29.32
N ASP A 219 -22.19 -1.24 28.87
CA ASP A 219 -23.17 -2.17 29.45
C ASP A 219 -22.76 -3.63 29.25
N ASN A 220 -22.21 -3.98 28.08
CA ASN A 220 -21.68 -5.32 27.83
C ASN A 220 -20.46 -5.61 28.71
N LEU A 221 -19.58 -4.62 28.92
CA LEU A 221 -18.44 -4.78 29.84
C LEU A 221 -18.90 -5.03 31.28
N LYS A 222 -19.92 -4.31 31.74
CA LYS A 222 -20.54 -4.50 33.07
C LYS A 222 -21.26 -5.85 33.22
N ASN A 223 -21.74 -6.42 32.13
CA ASN A 223 -22.35 -7.76 32.12
C ASN A 223 -21.31 -8.89 32.24
N VAL A 224 -20.09 -8.64 31.74
CA VAL A 224 -18.99 -9.60 31.71
C VAL A 224 -18.13 -9.54 32.98
N PHE A 225 -17.75 -8.33 33.41
CA PHE A 225 -16.82 -8.10 34.52
C PHE A 225 -17.49 -7.40 35.70
N ASN A 226 -17.06 -7.75 36.91
CA ASN A 226 -17.46 -7.02 38.12
C ASN A 226 -16.70 -5.68 38.23
N GLN A 227 -17.09 -4.85 39.20
CA GLN A 227 -16.52 -3.51 39.36
C GLN A 227 -15.01 -3.52 39.65
N GLU A 228 -14.52 -4.42 40.50
CA GLU A 228 -13.09 -4.53 40.83
C GLU A 228 -12.26 -4.90 39.59
N GLN A 229 -12.74 -5.86 38.79
CA GLN A 229 -12.12 -6.27 37.54
C GLN A 229 -12.08 -5.12 36.54
N LEU A 230 -13.18 -4.36 36.41
CA LEU A 230 -13.21 -3.20 35.50
C LEU A 230 -12.19 -2.12 35.90
N ILE A 231 -12.04 -1.87 37.20
CA ILE A 231 -11.02 -0.95 37.72
C ILE A 231 -9.63 -1.47 37.38
N GLU A 232 -9.34 -2.74 37.68
CA GLU A 232 -8.04 -3.35 37.44
C GLU A 232 -7.64 -3.31 35.95
N ILE A 233 -8.61 -3.49 35.05
CA ILE A 233 -8.35 -3.62 33.61
C ILE A 233 -8.19 -2.24 32.94
N PHE A 234 -8.97 -1.24 33.34
CA PHE A 234 -9.13 -0.01 32.57
C PHE A 234 -8.82 1.30 33.31
N SER A 235 -8.68 1.31 34.64
CA SER A 235 -8.57 2.55 35.41
C SER A 235 -7.33 3.39 35.09
N ASP A 236 -6.22 2.78 34.70
CA ASP A 236 -4.96 3.43 34.32
C ASP A 236 -4.97 3.97 32.88
N ILE A 237 -5.98 3.66 32.07
CA ILE A 237 -6.05 4.13 30.68
C ILE A 237 -6.16 5.66 30.63
N SER A 238 -5.38 6.26 29.73
CA SER A 238 -5.40 7.70 29.49
C SER A 238 -6.69 8.15 28.82
N LEU A 239 -7.38 9.12 29.42
CA LEU A 239 -8.60 9.72 28.85
C LEU A 239 -8.35 10.40 27.49
N ARG A 240 -7.10 10.77 27.18
CA ARG A 240 -6.71 11.34 25.87
C ARG A 240 -6.74 10.29 24.75
N ALA A 241 -6.58 9.01 25.08
CA ALA A 241 -6.59 7.92 24.12
C ALA A 241 -8.02 7.48 23.71
N ILE A 242 -9.04 7.97 24.43
CA ILE A 242 -10.43 7.59 24.23
C ILE A 242 -11.13 8.69 23.42
N ARG A 243 -11.91 8.31 22.41
CA ARG A 243 -12.68 9.27 21.61
C ARG A 243 -14.17 9.32 22.01
N ASN A 244 -14.75 8.18 22.37
CA ASN A 244 -16.16 8.07 22.75
C ASN A 244 -16.43 8.78 24.11
N PRO A 245 -17.42 9.70 24.18
CA PRO A 245 -17.77 10.41 25.41
C PRO A 245 -18.26 9.53 26.56
N ASP A 246 -19.11 8.54 26.29
CA ASP A 246 -19.68 7.63 27.30
C ASP A 246 -18.58 6.75 27.90
N THR A 247 -17.66 6.25 27.06
CA THR A 247 -16.48 5.51 27.51
C THR A 247 -15.56 6.39 28.36
N LYS A 248 -15.42 7.69 28.06
CA LYS A 248 -14.64 8.62 28.90
C LYS A 248 -15.26 8.81 30.28
N ILE A 249 -16.60 8.95 30.35
CA ILE A 249 -17.33 9.08 31.60
C ILE A 249 -17.12 7.83 32.44
N PHE A 250 -17.33 6.65 31.84
CA PHE A 250 -17.09 5.36 32.48
C PHE A 250 -15.68 5.23 33.06
N ILE A 251 -14.63 5.54 32.29
CA ILE A 251 -13.24 5.46 32.76
C ILE A 251 -12.96 6.51 33.86
N LYS A 252 -13.59 7.68 33.78
CA LYS A 252 -13.49 8.72 34.83
C LYS A 252 -14.16 8.27 36.13
N GLU A 253 -15.23 7.49 36.06
CA GLU A 253 -15.88 6.87 37.23
C GLU A 253 -15.02 5.77 37.83
N LEU A 254 -14.42 4.90 37.00
CA LEU A 254 -13.51 3.85 37.48
C LEU A 254 -12.27 4.42 38.18
N LYS A 255 -11.74 5.57 37.74
CA LYS A 255 -10.61 6.27 38.38
C LYS A 255 -10.95 6.88 39.75
N LYS A 256 -12.24 7.01 40.09
CA LYS A 256 -12.71 7.60 41.35
C LYS A 256 -13.12 6.56 42.39
N ALA A 257 -13.35 5.33 41.95
CA ALA A 257 -13.70 4.18 42.78
C ALA A 257 -12.44 3.59 43.41
#